data_AF-A0A7W7CSC5-F1
#
_entry.id   AF-A0A7W7CSC5-F1
#
_cell.length_a   1.000
_cell.length_b   1.000
_cell.length_c   1.000
_cell.angle_alpha   90.00
_cell.angle_beta   90.00
_cell.angle_gamma   90.00
#
_symmetry.space_group_name_H-M   'P 1'
#
loop_
_entity.id
_entity.type
_entity.pdbx_description
1 polymer ?
#
loop_
_entity_poly.entity_id
_entity_poly.type
_entity_poly.pdbx_seq_one_letter_code
_entity_poly.pdbx_strand_id
1 'polypeptide(L)'
;MTFQRARSEEQREIRRRAILDTAAAMLDEMPVAEISLNELSRRVGLAKSNVLRYFETREAVLLELLNRFIREWLTALAEELEAGVDPRLPAADRARLLTGVLSRSLADRPVLCGLFNAQGSVLEQNVSYEVVRQHKRESLDSLAVATTLIRKHLPELGDSARAYCLQVLVLAGALAAYLPAPPSVLAVYEAEPELAAMRATLHEALHLAVTMTTVGALPRD
;
A
#
# COMPACT_ATOMS: atom_id res chain seq x y z
N MET A 1 -17.46 -7.61 -39.33
CA MET A 1 -18.22 -7.76 -38.08
C MET A 1 -17.27 -8.08 -36.93
N THR A 2 -16.66 -7.06 -36.32
CA THR A 2 -15.54 -7.22 -35.34
C THR A 2 -15.96 -6.86 -33.90
N PHE A 3 -17.23 -6.53 -33.68
CA PHE A 3 -17.74 -5.94 -32.43
C PHE A 3 -18.00 -6.95 -31.29
N GLN A 4 -18.10 -8.25 -31.58
CA GLN A 4 -18.54 -9.25 -30.60
C GLN A 4 -17.44 -9.67 -29.61
N ARG A 5 -16.16 -9.57 -30.01
CA ARG A 5 -15.00 -9.83 -29.13
C ARG A 5 -14.74 -8.66 -28.17
N ALA A 6 -14.70 -7.43 -28.69
CA ALA A 6 -14.49 -6.24 -27.87
C ALA A 6 -15.55 -6.06 -26.78
N ARG A 7 -16.83 -6.29 -27.09
CA ARG A 7 -17.92 -6.27 -26.09
C ARG A 7 -17.77 -7.35 -25.00
N SER A 8 -17.26 -8.53 -25.35
CA SER A 8 -17.03 -9.62 -24.40
C SER A 8 -15.85 -9.32 -23.48
N GLU A 9 -14.77 -8.75 -24.02
CA GLU A 9 -13.61 -8.30 -23.24
C GLU A 9 -13.98 -7.13 -22.32
N GLU A 10 -14.74 -6.15 -22.82
CA GLU A 10 -15.25 -5.03 -22.02
C GLU A 10 -16.17 -5.52 -20.89
N GLN A 11 -17.10 -6.42 -21.16
CA GLN A 11 -17.94 -7.03 -20.13
C GLN A 11 -17.12 -7.82 -19.11
N ARG A 12 -16.07 -8.52 -19.56
CA ARG A 12 -15.16 -9.25 -18.68
C ARG A 12 -14.42 -8.29 -17.75
N GLU A 13 -13.94 -7.17 -18.28
CA GLU A 13 -13.25 -6.15 -17.51
C GLU A 13 -14.18 -5.44 -16.52
N ILE A 14 -15.41 -5.08 -16.93
CA ILE A 14 -16.43 -4.52 -16.03
C ILE A 14 -16.68 -5.47 -14.84
N ARG A 15 -16.79 -6.79 -15.12
CA ARG A 15 -16.99 -7.78 -14.05
C ARG A 15 -15.78 -7.93 -13.15
N ARG A 16 -14.57 -7.93 -13.72
CA ARG A 16 -13.33 -7.95 -12.95
C ARG A 16 -13.24 -6.76 -12.00
N ARG A 17 -13.55 -5.57 -12.51
CA ARG A 17 -13.58 -4.33 -11.74
C ARG A 17 -14.61 -4.36 -10.62
N ALA A 18 -15.81 -4.84 -10.88
CA ALA A 18 -16.84 -5.00 -9.84
C ALA A 18 -16.38 -5.91 -8.68
N ILE A 19 -15.63 -6.98 -8.97
CA ILE A 19 -15.05 -7.85 -7.93
C ILE A 19 -14.00 -7.08 -7.11
N LEU A 20 -13.09 -6.38 -7.77
CA LEU A 20 -12.05 -5.58 -7.09
C LEU A 20 -12.63 -4.45 -6.24
N ASP A 21 -13.65 -3.75 -6.74
CA ASP A 21 -14.32 -2.65 -6.04
C ASP A 21 -15.10 -3.18 -4.83
N THR A 22 -15.73 -4.35 -4.96
CA THR A 22 -16.36 -5.02 -3.82
C THR A 22 -15.32 -5.41 -2.76
N ALA A 23 -14.18 -5.97 -3.18
CA ALA A 23 -13.10 -6.33 -2.26
C ALA A 23 -12.48 -5.11 -1.58
N ALA A 24 -12.36 -3.98 -2.30
CA ALA A 24 -11.92 -2.71 -1.73
C ALA A 24 -12.87 -2.22 -0.64
N ALA A 25 -14.19 -2.18 -0.91
CA ALA A 25 -15.18 -1.80 0.08
C ALA A 25 -15.18 -2.73 1.31
N MET A 26 -14.91 -4.03 1.12
CA MET A 26 -14.75 -4.94 2.24
C MET A 26 -13.54 -4.59 3.12
N LEU A 27 -12.42 -4.15 2.55
CA LEU A 27 -11.24 -3.76 3.32
C LEU A 27 -11.45 -2.51 4.18
N ASP A 28 -12.42 -1.67 3.83
CA ASP A 28 -12.83 -0.53 4.66
C ASP A 28 -13.63 -0.97 5.90
N GLU A 29 -14.20 -2.18 5.86
CA GLU A 29 -15.05 -2.74 6.92
C GLU A 29 -14.34 -3.80 7.78
N MET A 30 -13.37 -4.54 7.22
CA MET A 30 -12.76 -5.68 7.90
C MET A 30 -11.27 -5.86 7.56
N PRO A 31 -10.48 -6.49 8.46
CA PRO A 31 -9.08 -6.76 8.22
C PRO A 31 -8.81 -7.66 7.02
N VAL A 32 -7.60 -7.55 6.45
CA VAL A 32 -7.09 -8.38 5.36
C VAL A 32 -7.15 -9.87 5.66
N ALA A 33 -7.21 -10.32 6.91
CA ALA A 33 -7.33 -11.73 7.28
C ALA A 33 -8.77 -12.28 7.15
N GLU A 34 -9.80 -11.43 7.26
CA GLU A 34 -11.22 -11.86 7.37
C GLU A 34 -11.97 -11.98 6.03
N ILE A 35 -11.54 -11.27 4.99
CA ILE A 35 -12.09 -11.29 3.61
C ILE A 35 -12.12 -12.69 2.96
N SER A 36 -13.13 -13.52 3.19
CA SER A 36 -13.19 -14.81 2.48
C SER A 36 -13.67 -14.68 1.02
N LEU A 37 -13.26 -15.61 0.14
CA LEU A 37 -13.79 -15.67 -1.23
C LEU A 37 -15.31 -15.92 -1.25
N ASN A 38 -15.85 -16.63 -0.25
CA ASN A 38 -17.28 -16.87 -0.10
C ASN A 38 -18.03 -15.56 0.18
N GLU A 39 -17.53 -14.75 1.11
CA GLU A 39 -18.12 -13.46 1.45
C GLU A 39 -18.01 -12.47 0.29
N LEU A 40 -16.86 -12.42 -0.39
CA LEU A 40 -16.69 -11.63 -1.61
C LEU A 40 -17.71 -12.01 -2.69
N SER A 41 -17.89 -13.31 -2.93
CA SER A 41 -18.88 -13.83 -3.90
C SER A 41 -20.30 -13.40 -3.54
N ARG A 42 -20.66 -13.47 -2.25
CA ARG A 42 -21.96 -13.05 -1.73
C ARG A 42 -22.20 -11.55 -1.96
N ARG A 43 -21.22 -10.70 -1.63
CA ARG A 43 -21.36 -9.24 -1.74
C ARG A 43 -21.39 -8.73 -3.18
N VAL A 44 -20.59 -9.32 -4.08
CA VAL A 44 -20.61 -8.97 -5.50
C VAL A 44 -21.84 -9.55 -6.24
N GLY A 45 -22.61 -10.42 -5.57
CA GLY A 45 -23.80 -11.05 -6.14
C GLY A 45 -23.49 -12.10 -7.20
N LEU A 46 -22.34 -12.79 -7.10
CA LEU A 46 -21.91 -13.83 -8.03
C LEU A 46 -21.76 -15.17 -7.31
N ALA A 47 -22.08 -16.26 -8.00
CA ALA A 47 -21.68 -17.58 -7.54
C ALA A 47 -20.14 -17.66 -7.42
N LYS A 48 -19.63 -18.40 -6.43
CA LYS A 48 -18.19 -18.59 -6.22
C LYS A 48 -17.47 -19.08 -7.48
N SER A 49 -18.09 -20.01 -8.21
CA SER A 49 -17.58 -20.51 -9.49
C SER A 49 -17.45 -19.43 -10.57
N ASN A 50 -18.28 -18.38 -10.53
CA ASN A 50 -18.18 -17.25 -11.45
C ASN A 50 -17.04 -16.31 -11.05
N VAL A 51 -16.83 -16.04 -9.77
CA VAL A 51 -15.67 -15.25 -9.30
C VAL A 51 -14.36 -15.95 -9.67
N LEU A 52 -14.30 -17.28 -9.50
CA LEU A 52 -13.14 -18.11 -9.85
C LEU A 52 -12.76 -18.08 -11.34
N ARG A 53 -13.64 -17.61 -12.24
CA ARG A 53 -13.30 -17.39 -13.66
C ARG A 53 -12.43 -16.14 -13.89
N TYR A 54 -12.39 -15.23 -12.92
CA TYR A 54 -11.64 -13.99 -12.99
C TYR A 54 -10.39 -14.04 -12.10
N PHE A 55 -10.51 -14.64 -10.92
CA PHE A 55 -9.44 -14.72 -9.92
C PHE A 55 -9.39 -16.13 -9.34
N GLU A 56 -8.22 -16.77 -9.41
CA GLU A 56 -8.07 -18.15 -8.95
C GLU A 56 -8.22 -18.31 -7.43
N THR A 57 -7.89 -17.27 -6.67
CA THR A 57 -7.97 -17.26 -5.20
C THR A 57 -8.34 -15.86 -4.69
N ARG A 58 -8.64 -15.78 -3.39
CA ARG A 58 -8.81 -14.50 -2.68
C ARG A 58 -7.50 -13.69 -2.73
N GLU A 59 -6.38 -14.35 -2.53
CA GLU A 59 -5.05 -13.77 -2.54
C GLU A 59 -4.75 -13.12 -3.90
N ALA A 60 -5.15 -13.75 -5.01
CA ALA A 60 -5.04 -13.17 -6.34
C ALA A 60 -5.84 -11.86 -6.49
N VAL A 61 -7.05 -11.78 -5.91
CA VAL A 61 -7.84 -10.53 -5.86
C VAL A 61 -7.09 -9.45 -5.08
N LEU A 62 -6.56 -9.80 -3.90
CA LEU A 62 -5.91 -8.86 -3.00
C LEU A 62 -4.54 -8.38 -3.51
N LEU A 63 -3.77 -9.22 -4.20
CA LEU A 63 -2.51 -8.82 -4.85
C LEU A 63 -2.75 -7.81 -5.98
N GLU A 64 -3.78 -8.02 -6.80
CA GLU A 64 -4.14 -7.07 -7.85
C GLU A 64 -4.63 -5.75 -7.27
N LEU A 65 -5.41 -5.82 -6.19
CA LEU A 65 -5.88 -4.65 -5.47
C LEU A 65 -4.72 -3.87 -4.85
N LEU A 66 -3.73 -4.56 -4.25
CA LEU A 66 -2.50 -3.96 -3.76
C LEU A 66 -1.75 -3.21 -4.88
N ASN A 67 -1.58 -3.84 -6.04
CA ASN A 67 -0.93 -3.19 -7.19
C ASN A 67 -1.70 -1.96 -7.66
N ARG A 68 -3.04 -2.02 -7.69
CA ARG A 68 -3.89 -0.87 -8.02
C ARG A 68 -3.69 0.27 -7.03
N PHE A 69 -3.76 -0.01 -5.73
CA PHE A 69 -3.61 1.00 -4.68
C PHE A 69 -2.21 1.62 -4.67
N ILE A 70 -1.15 0.85 -4.93
CA ILE A 70 0.21 1.41 -5.05
C ILE A 70 0.27 2.40 -6.21
N ARG A 71 -0.28 2.07 -7.38
CA ARG A 71 -0.29 2.98 -8.54
C ARG A 71 -1.07 4.26 -8.24
N GLU A 72 -2.26 4.14 -7.67
CA GLU A 72 -3.11 5.28 -7.29
C GLU A 72 -2.41 6.17 -6.25
N TRP A 73 -1.77 5.56 -5.25
CA TRP A 73 -0.98 6.28 -4.26
C TRP A 73 0.21 7.00 -4.89
N LEU A 74 0.95 6.38 -5.80
CA LEU A 74 2.08 7.02 -6.48
C LEU A 74 1.64 8.21 -7.35
N THR A 75 0.47 8.13 -8.00
CA THR A 75 -0.10 9.26 -8.73
C THR A 75 -0.43 10.42 -7.79
N ALA A 76 -1.15 10.17 -6.70
CA ALA A 76 -1.47 11.21 -5.71
C ALA A 76 -0.22 11.78 -5.04
N LEU A 77 0.75 10.92 -4.69
CA LEU A 77 2.02 11.32 -4.09
C LEU A 77 2.80 12.25 -5.02
N ALA A 78 2.79 12.01 -6.33
CA ALA A 78 3.44 12.90 -7.28
C ALA A 78 2.83 14.30 -7.23
N GLU A 79 1.50 14.41 -7.24
CA GLU A 79 0.80 15.70 -7.15
C GLU A 79 1.12 16.44 -5.83
N GLU A 80 1.11 15.72 -4.70
CA GLU A 80 1.43 16.29 -3.39
C GLU A 80 2.90 16.75 -3.28
N LEU A 81 3.85 16.01 -3.86
CA LEU A 81 5.27 16.37 -3.83
C LEU A 81 5.57 17.56 -4.76
N GLU A 82 4.96 17.63 -5.95
CA GLU A 82 5.08 18.80 -6.84
C GLU A 82 4.56 20.07 -6.17
N ALA A 83 3.44 19.99 -5.45
CA ALA A 83 2.88 21.14 -4.75
C ALA A 83 3.64 21.48 -3.46
N GLY A 84 4.19 20.48 -2.78
CA GLY A 84 4.69 20.60 -1.40
C GLY A 84 6.20 20.75 -1.23
N VAL A 85 7.01 20.47 -2.27
CA VAL A 85 8.48 20.47 -2.17
C VAL A 85 9.10 21.40 -3.22
N ASP A 86 9.42 22.64 -2.83
CA ASP A 86 10.13 23.58 -3.71
C ASP A 86 11.57 23.09 -3.95
N PRO A 87 11.97 22.81 -5.21
CA PRO A 87 13.31 22.33 -5.54
C PRO A 87 14.43 23.33 -5.19
N ARG A 88 14.12 24.61 -4.98
CA ARG A 88 15.10 25.66 -4.65
C ARG A 88 15.49 25.69 -3.17
N LEU A 89 14.74 25.00 -2.31
CA LEU A 89 15.03 24.94 -0.88
C LEU A 89 16.31 24.14 -0.62
N PRO A 90 17.02 24.39 0.51
CA PRO A 90 18.12 23.54 0.95
C PRO A 90 17.72 22.07 1.06
N ALA A 91 18.70 21.16 0.87
CA ALA A 91 18.45 19.71 0.89
C ALA A 91 17.74 19.23 2.18
N ALA A 92 18.14 19.76 3.34
CA ALA A 92 17.54 19.42 4.62
C ALA A 92 16.05 19.82 4.71
N ASP A 93 15.66 20.97 4.16
CA ASP A 93 14.27 21.41 4.12
C ASP A 93 13.44 20.58 3.16
N ARG A 94 13.97 20.25 1.97
CA ARG A 94 13.30 19.34 1.04
C ARG A 94 13.12 17.96 1.64
N ALA A 95 14.13 17.41 2.32
CA ALA A 95 14.05 16.13 3.01
C ALA A 95 12.95 16.13 4.07
N ARG A 96 12.86 17.19 4.89
CA ARG A 96 11.81 17.36 5.90
C ARG A 96 10.41 17.45 5.28
N LEU A 97 10.24 18.23 4.21
CA LEU A 97 8.95 18.37 3.52
C LEU A 97 8.52 17.05 2.85
N LEU A 98 9.43 16.39 2.13
CA LEU A 98 9.21 15.08 1.52
C LEU A 98 8.83 14.03 2.56
N THR A 99 9.53 14.01 3.70
CA THR A 99 9.21 13.13 4.83
C THR A 99 7.79 13.37 5.33
N GLY A 100 7.41 14.64 5.50
CA GLY A 100 6.06 15.03 5.86
C GLY A 100 5.03 14.51 4.86
N VAL A 101 5.22 14.75 3.56
CA VAL A 101 4.29 14.28 2.53
C VAL A 101 4.18 12.74 2.50
N LEU A 102 5.32 12.03 2.53
CA LEU A 102 5.34 10.56 2.52
C LEU A 102 4.63 9.97 3.72
N SER A 103 4.98 10.41 4.94
CA SER A 103 4.39 9.88 6.17
C SER A 103 2.88 10.10 6.24
N ARG A 104 2.40 11.29 5.85
CA ARG A 104 0.96 11.60 5.79
C ARG A 104 0.24 10.75 4.74
N SER A 105 0.74 10.74 3.49
CA SER A 105 0.08 10.03 2.39
C SER A 105 -0.06 8.52 2.64
N LEU A 106 0.87 7.92 3.38
CA LEU A 106 0.80 6.51 3.81
C LEU A 106 -0.11 6.33 5.03
N ALA A 107 -0.06 7.22 6.01
CA ALA A 107 -0.93 7.17 7.20
C ALA A 107 -2.42 7.24 6.81
N ASP A 108 -2.74 8.02 5.77
CA ASP A 108 -4.10 8.17 5.24
C ASP A 108 -4.55 6.96 4.39
N ARG A 109 -3.68 5.96 4.20
CA ARG A 109 -3.95 4.74 3.41
C ARG A 109 -3.65 3.47 4.21
N PRO A 110 -4.31 3.25 5.36
CA PRO A 110 -4.05 2.10 6.22
C PRO A 110 -4.31 0.77 5.52
N VAL A 111 -5.31 0.71 4.62
CA VAL A 111 -5.61 -0.50 3.82
C VAL A 111 -4.45 -0.89 2.90
N LEU A 112 -3.83 0.08 2.21
CA LEU A 112 -2.64 -0.17 1.38
C LEU A 112 -1.51 -0.72 2.26
N CYS A 113 -1.26 -0.09 3.41
CA CYS A 113 -0.21 -0.53 4.33
C CYS A 113 -0.47 -1.96 4.84
N GLY A 114 -1.71 -2.27 5.23
CA GLY A 114 -2.11 -3.60 5.67
C GLY A 114 -1.96 -4.68 4.60
N LEU A 115 -2.35 -4.38 3.35
CA LEU A 115 -2.13 -5.28 2.22
C LEU A 115 -0.65 -5.49 1.93
N PHE A 116 0.15 -4.41 1.96
CA PHE A 116 1.59 -4.50 1.75
C PHE A 116 2.27 -5.36 2.82
N ASN A 117 1.86 -5.23 4.07
CA ASN A 117 2.33 -6.07 5.18
C ASN A 117 2.00 -7.55 4.98
N ALA A 118 0.79 -7.86 4.50
CA ALA A 118 0.34 -9.23 4.29
C ALA A 118 0.94 -9.91 3.03
N GLN A 119 1.58 -9.15 2.12
CA GLN A 119 1.92 -9.64 0.79
C GLN A 119 2.84 -10.87 0.83
N GLY A 120 3.95 -10.83 1.58
CA GLY A 120 4.98 -11.87 1.54
C GLY A 120 4.61 -13.11 2.36
N SER A 121 3.90 -12.92 3.47
CA SER A 121 3.56 -14.00 4.40
C SER A 121 2.25 -14.71 4.06
N VAL A 122 1.33 -14.04 3.36
CA VAL A 122 -0.01 -14.57 3.06
C VAL A 122 -0.27 -14.56 1.56
N LEU A 123 -0.24 -13.37 0.95
CA LEU A 123 -0.81 -13.21 -0.40
C LEU A 123 0.02 -13.91 -1.48
N GLU A 124 1.35 -13.97 -1.33
CA GLU A 124 2.25 -14.62 -2.28
C GLU A 124 2.35 -16.15 -2.10
N GLN A 125 1.75 -16.72 -1.04
CA GLN A 125 1.90 -18.14 -0.71
C GLN A 125 0.82 -19.05 -1.35
N ASN A 126 -0.41 -18.52 -1.54
CA ASN A 126 -1.57 -19.31 -1.99
C ASN A 126 -2.05 -18.92 -3.40
N VAL A 127 -1.10 -18.71 -4.31
CA VAL A 127 -1.37 -18.29 -5.69
C VAL A 127 -0.47 -19.05 -6.65
N SER A 128 -0.87 -19.11 -7.91
CA SER A 128 -0.06 -19.69 -8.98
C SER A 128 1.22 -18.88 -9.21
N TYR A 129 2.21 -19.56 -9.78
CA TYR A 129 3.45 -18.93 -10.24
C TYR A 129 3.18 -17.72 -11.16
N GLU A 130 2.19 -17.82 -12.05
CA GLU A 130 1.88 -16.75 -13.00
C GLU A 130 1.33 -15.50 -12.32
N VAL A 131 0.50 -15.65 -11.29
CA VAL A 131 -0.01 -14.53 -10.49
C VAL A 131 1.13 -13.86 -9.72
N VAL A 132 2.00 -14.63 -9.05
CA VAL A 132 3.16 -14.06 -8.35
C VAL A 132 4.09 -13.35 -9.33
N ARG A 133 4.39 -13.97 -10.47
CA ARG A 133 5.25 -13.40 -11.51
C ARG A 133 4.72 -12.06 -12.01
N GLN A 134 3.41 -11.99 -12.29
CA GLN A 134 2.78 -10.75 -12.72
C GLN A 134 2.83 -9.67 -11.63
N HIS A 135 2.48 -10.03 -10.40
CA HIS A 135 2.56 -9.12 -9.25
C HIS A 135 3.98 -8.58 -9.02
N LYS A 136 5.02 -9.43 -9.11
CA LYS A 136 6.41 -8.98 -8.96
C LYS A 136 6.86 -8.02 -10.07
N ARG A 137 6.40 -8.21 -11.31
CA ARG A 137 6.66 -7.25 -12.40
C ARG A 137 6.04 -5.90 -12.11
N GLU A 138 4.74 -5.87 -11.78
CA GLU A 138 4.04 -4.63 -11.44
C GLU A 138 4.64 -3.92 -10.21
N SER A 139 5.12 -4.70 -9.23
CA SER A 139 5.81 -4.19 -8.05
C SER A 139 7.16 -3.55 -8.40
N LEU A 140 7.94 -4.16 -9.31
CA LEU A 140 9.20 -3.59 -9.79
C LEU A 140 8.98 -2.31 -10.61
N ASP A 141 7.95 -2.28 -11.46
CA ASP A 141 7.59 -1.09 -12.23
C ASP A 141 7.18 0.05 -11.29
N SER A 142 6.34 -0.25 -10.29
CA SER A 142 5.91 0.74 -9.28
C SER A 142 7.08 1.24 -8.44
N LEU A 143 8.02 0.37 -8.06
CA LEU A 143 9.23 0.75 -7.34
C LEU A 143 10.14 1.66 -8.19
N ALA A 144 10.22 1.42 -9.50
CA ALA A 144 10.98 2.26 -10.43
C ALA A 144 10.34 3.66 -10.56
N VAL A 145 9.01 3.73 -10.64
CA VAL A 145 8.26 5.01 -10.63
C VAL A 145 8.50 5.75 -9.32
N ALA A 146 8.35 5.09 -8.17
CA ALA A 146 8.61 5.67 -6.86
C ALA A 146 10.05 6.19 -6.75
N THR A 147 11.04 5.40 -7.17
CA THR A 147 12.45 5.79 -7.15
C THR A 147 12.70 7.04 -7.98
N THR A 148 12.13 7.11 -9.19
CA THR A 148 12.26 8.27 -10.08
C THR A 148 11.63 9.51 -9.45
N LEU A 149 10.41 9.37 -8.91
CA LEU A 149 9.69 10.45 -8.24
C LEU A 149 10.46 10.99 -7.04
N ILE A 150 10.90 10.12 -6.13
CA ILE A 150 11.63 10.53 -4.93
C ILE A 150 12.96 11.19 -5.28
N ARG A 151 13.71 10.66 -6.27
CA ARG A 151 14.96 11.28 -6.74
C ARG A 151 14.77 12.66 -7.35
N LYS A 152 13.60 12.95 -7.94
CA LYS A 152 13.28 14.28 -8.47
C LYS A 152 13.27 15.33 -7.36
N HIS A 153 12.72 14.99 -6.18
CA HIS A 153 12.56 15.94 -5.07
C HIS A 153 13.71 15.90 -4.05
N LEU A 154 14.42 14.77 -3.95
CA LEU A 154 15.57 14.59 -3.07
C LEU A 154 16.71 13.86 -3.80
N PRO A 155 17.42 14.54 -4.72
CA PRO A 155 18.48 13.94 -5.52
C PRO A 155 19.65 13.44 -4.69
N GLU A 156 19.85 13.98 -3.48
CA GLU A 156 20.90 13.59 -2.52
C GLU A 156 20.83 12.12 -2.12
N LEU A 157 19.67 11.46 -2.25
CA LEU A 157 19.54 10.02 -2.00
C LEU A 157 20.36 9.17 -2.98
N GLY A 158 20.69 9.69 -4.17
CA GLY A 158 21.50 8.99 -5.16
C GLY A 158 21.03 7.56 -5.45
N ASP A 159 21.94 6.61 -5.33
CA ASP A 159 21.68 5.18 -5.57
C ASP A 159 20.87 4.52 -4.45
N SER A 160 20.82 5.13 -3.26
CA SER A 160 20.05 4.64 -2.11
C SER A 160 18.55 4.87 -2.27
N ALA A 161 18.11 5.69 -3.22
CA ALA A 161 16.70 6.05 -3.40
C ALA A 161 15.78 4.83 -3.58
N ARG A 162 16.23 3.80 -4.29
CA ARG A 162 15.44 2.58 -4.49
C ARG A 162 15.25 1.80 -3.18
N ALA A 163 16.33 1.62 -2.43
CA ALA A 163 16.29 0.95 -1.13
C ALA A 163 15.43 1.75 -0.13
N TYR A 164 15.58 3.07 -0.12
CA TYR A 164 14.76 3.99 0.66
C TYR A 164 13.26 3.82 0.38
N CYS A 165 12.84 3.83 -0.89
CA CYS A 165 11.42 3.65 -1.25
C CYS A 165 10.86 2.32 -0.74
N LEU A 166 11.62 1.23 -0.92
CA LEU A 166 11.22 -0.09 -0.43
C LEU A 166 11.13 -0.12 1.10
N GLN A 167 12.12 0.43 1.79
CA GLN A 167 12.17 0.45 3.25
C GLN A 167 11.03 1.26 3.86
N VAL A 168 10.67 2.40 3.27
CA VAL A 168 9.52 3.21 3.69
C VAL A 168 8.22 2.40 3.59
N LEU A 169 7.99 1.68 2.48
CA LEU A 169 6.80 0.83 2.32
C LEU A 169 6.77 -0.35 3.32
N VAL A 170 7.91 -1.00 3.55
CA VAL A 170 8.04 -2.08 4.53
C VAL A 170 7.74 -1.58 5.94
N LEU A 171 8.30 -0.44 6.33
CA LEU A 171 8.05 0.18 7.64
C LEU A 171 6.58 0.59 7.79
N ALA A 172 5.98 1.14 6.73
CA ALA A 172 4.57 1.52 6.75
C ALA A 172 3.65 0.31 6.94
N GLY A 173 3.91 -0.79 6.21
CA GLY A 173 3.18 -2.03 6.40
C GLY A 173 3.35 -2.60 7.81
N ALA A 174 4.59 -2.66 8.31
CA ALA A 174 4.88 -3.17 9.64
C ALA A 174 4.18 -2.35 10.73
N LEU A 175 4.23 -1.02 10.66
CA LEU A 175 3.58 -0.14 11.64
C LEU A 175 2.05 -0.25 11.60
N ALA A 176 1.45 -0.39 10.41
CA ALA A 176 0.00 -0.59 10.27
C ALA A 176 -0.47 -1.93 10.87
N ALA A 177 0.42 -2.91 11.07
CA ALA A 177 0.09 -4.15 11.77
C ALA A 177 -0.02 -3.98 13.29
N TYR A 178 0.60 -2.94 13.85
CA TYR A 178 0.56 -2.64 15.28
C TYR A 178 -0.42 -1.51 15.63
N LEU A 179 -0.82 -0.69 14.65
CA LEU A 179 -1.57 0.54 14.88
C LEU A 179 -2.84 0.64 14.00
N PRO A 180 -3.99 1.04 14.58
CA PRO A 180 -4.20 1.33 16.00
C PRO A 180 -4.15 0.05 16.85
N ALA A 181 -3.79 0.20 18.12
CA ALA A 181 -3.78 -0.91 19.06
C ALA A 181 -5.20 -1.49 19.23
N PRO A 182 -5.35 -2.82 19.36
CA PRO A 182 -6.67 -3.44 19.54
C PRO A 182 -7.30 -3.05 20.89
N PRO A 183 -8.63 -3.17 21.04
CA PRO A 183 -9.33 -2.78 22.28
C PRO A 183 -8.76 -3.42 23.55
N SER A 184 -8.27 -4.66 23.47
CA SER A 184 -7.63 -5.34 24.60
C SER A 184 -6.35 -4.64 25.08
N VAL A 185 -5.54 -4.12 24.15
CA VAL A 185 -4.31 -3.38 24.49
C VAL A 185 -4.65 -1.97 24.97
N LEU A 186 -5.64 -1.32 24.37
CA LEU A 186 -6.11 -0.01 24.82
C LEU A 186 -6.65 -0.05 26.26
N ALA A 187 -7.38 -1.10 26.64
CA ALA A 187 -7.84 -1.30 28.00
C ALA A 187 -6.69 -1.45 29.02
N VAL A 188 -5.58 -2.09 28.62
CA VAL A 188 -4.35 -2.17 29.46
C VAL A 188 -3.72 -0.78 29.61
N TYR A 189 -3.60 -0.01 28.54
CA TYR A 189 -3.06 1.35 28.59
C TYR A 189 -3.91 2.30 29.44
N GLU A 190 -5.23 2.08 29.49
CA GLU A 190 -6.14 2.85 30.35
C GLU A 190 -6.00 2.46 31.84
N ALA A 191 -5.77 1.19 32.14
CA ALA A 191 -5.60 0.69 33.50
C ALA A 191 -4.21 0.99 34.10
N GLU A 192 -3.16 0.90 33.28
CA GLU A 192 -1.76 1.09 33.68
C GLU A 192 -1.08 2.10 32.74
N PRO A 193 -1.20 3.43 33.01
CA PRO A 193 -0.70 4.47 32.11
C PRO A 193 0.81 4.40 31.82
N GLU A 194 1.62 3.84 32.73
CA GLU A 194 3.05 3.59 32.47
C GLU A 194 3.30 2.63 31.29
N LEU A 195 2.37 1.72 30.99
CA LEU A 195 2.45 0.79 29.86
C LEU A 195 2.09 1.47 28.53
N ALA A 196 1.47 2.66 28.57
CA ALA A 196 1.12 3.44 27.40
C ALA A 196 2.31 4.28 26.85
N ALA A 197 3.53 4.09 27.36
CA ALA A 197 4.70 4.89 27.00
C ALA A 197 5.03 4.91 25.49
N MET A 198 4.66 3.86 24.75
CA MET A 198 4.83 3.76 23.30
C MET A 198 3.53 3.92 22.51
N ARG A 199 2.45 4.39 23.15
CA ARG A 199 1.19 4.67 22.46
C ARG A 199 1.42 5.81 21.46
N ALA A 200 1.22 5.52 20.19
CA ALA A 200 1.29 6.47 19.11
C ALA A 200 0.14 6.23 18.12
N THR A 201 -0.21 7.27 17.37
CA THR A 201 -1.02 7.11 16.15
C THR A 201 -0.14 6.59 15.02
N LEU A 202 -0.76 5.99 13.98
CA LEU A 202 -0.04 5.56 12.78
C LEU A 202 0.71 6.73 12.14
N HIS A 203 0.12 7.93 12.18
CA HIS A 203 0.71 9.15 11.65
C HIS A 203 2.01 9.55 12.37
N GLU A 204 2.00 9.57 13.71
CA GLU A 204 3.18 9.89 14.52
C GLU A 204 4.29 8.87 14.32
N ALA A 205 3.93 7.57 14.33
CA ALA A 205 4.88 6.49 14.15
C ALA A 205 5.53 6.51 12.75
N LEU A 206 4.72 6.72 11.69
CA LEU A 206 5.21 6.86 10.33
C LEU A 206 6.09 8.10 10.17
N HIS A 207 5.69 9.24 10.73
CA HIS A 207 6.48 10.46 10.63
C HIS A 207 7.87 10.27 11.24
N LEU A 208 7.94 9.69 12.44
CA LEU A 208 9.21 9.38 13.10
C LEU A 208 10.05 8.38 12.29
N ALA A 209 9.47 7.26 11.87
CA ALA A 209 10.18 6.20 11.16
C ALA A 209 10.69 6.67 9.78
N VAL A 210 9.87 7.39 9.01
CA VAL A 210 10.30 7.97 7.73
C VAL A 210 11.38 9.02 7.98
N THR A 211 11.25 9.90 8.98
CA THR A 211 12.30 10.88 9.32
C THR A 211 13.65 10.18 9.57
N MET A 212 13.67 9.15 10.41
CA MET A 212 14.89 8.39 10.70
C MET A 212 15.47 7.74 9.44
N THR A 213 14.60 7.19 8.59
CA THR A 213 15.01 6.56 7.32
C THR A 213 15.58 7.59 6.34
N THR A 214 14.93 8.75 6.20
CA THR A 214 15.38 9.82 5.30
C THR A 214 16.73 10.38 5.76
N VAL A 215 16.88 10.70 7.05
CA VAL A 215 18.15 11.19 7.60
C VAL A 215 19.25 10.13 7.47
N GLY A 216 18.93 8.86 7.70
CA GLY A 216 19.90 7.75 7.58
C GLY A 216 20.30 7.42 6.14
N ALA A 217 19.44 7.72 5.16
CA ALA A 217 19.70 7.45 3.74
C ALA A 217 20.44 8.58 3.01
N LEU A 218 20.46 9.79 3.59
CA LEU A 218 21.25 10.90 3.07
C LEU A 218 22.76 10.64 3.32
N PRO A 219 23.64 10.98 2.36
CA PRO A 219 25.07 10.85 2.56
C PRO A 219 25.51 11.65 3.79
N ARG A 220 26.38 11.05 4.61
CA ARG A 220 27.04 11.74 5.70
C ARG A 220 28.30 12.40 5.14
N ASP A 221 28.42 13.71 5.35
CA ASP A 221 29.66 14.45 5.10
C ASP A 221 30.82 13.88 5.95
#